data_AF-A0A410PU58-F1
#
_entry.id   AF-A0A410PU58-F1
#
_cell.length_a   1.000
_cell.length_b   1.000
_cell.length_c   1.000
_cell.angle_alpha   90.00
_cell.angle_beta   90.00
_cell.angle_gamma   90.00
#
_symmetry.space_group_name_H-M   'P 1'
#
loop_
_entity.id
_entity.type
_entity.pdbx_description
1 polymer ?
#
loop_
_entity_poly.entity_id
_entity_poly.type
_entity_poly.pdbx_seq_one_letter_code
_entity_poly.pdbx_strand_id
1 'polypeptide(L)'
;MDIELDKINEYKKTLEHLASEAAACGELEHDLESPKHKELMNIYKIKSATGRVIYNSFSDEELCDYIRKRAKEIDHVPTQKEVYWIYHMYIKHRFGNWPKALKNAVMSTKAGSGGHSYKIIEEREKQCEEIFDKIRKKAEELKRPPHMGEMQDCIEGLKYKFDTWNQVLEAAGINQEWKNTHMLFRVEDFSEEEKLLLKKIKDRSVELGRPPLRKEIEEDVKETLKRKCKTWRNILYQIGMEPVEKSKPFAETYLDSRKDKGMRHRDILSNGLYKVFRLGKKEKEYLAEFKTIMETLNRAPIKEELPKEVYEGLMKACGSYRNVLFQLDAVPLEKTEEQRIRKRIKGGK
;
A
#
# COMPACT_ATOMS: atom_id res chain seq x y z
N MET A 1 -16.53 19.76 -16.41
CA MET A 1 -17.98 19.53 -16.33
C MET A 1 -18.15 18.59 -15.16
N ASP A 2 -18.43 19.18 -14.01
CA ASP A 2 -18.51 18.44 -12.76
C ASP A 2 -19.90 17.83 -12.69
N ILE A 3 -19.95 16.50 -12.78
CA ILE A 3 -21.20 15.76 -12.59
C ILE A 3 -21.39 15.65 -11.08
N GLU A 4 -22.56 16.08 -10.59
CA GLU A 4 -22.91 15.98 -9.18
C GLU A 4 -22.86 14.52 -8.68
N LEU A 5 -22.40 14.33 -7.44
CA LEU A 5 -22.23 13.01 -6.84
C LEU A 5 -23.53 12.18 -6.83
N ASP A 6 -24.68 12.84 -6.61
CA ASP A 6 -26.00 12.19 -6.60
C ASP A 6 -26.34 11.59 -7.96
N LYS A 7 -26.00 12.30 -9.04
CA LYS A 7 -26.21 11.82 -10.42
C LYS A 7 -25.28 10.66 -10.77
N ILE A 8 -24.05 10.66 -10.25
CA ILE A 8 -23.13 9.52 -10.38
C ILE A 8 -23.72 8.29 -9.68
N ASN A 9 -24.24 8.46 -8.46
CA ASN A 9 -24.87 7.37 -7.71
C ASN A 9 -26.12 6.82 -8.40
N GLU A 10 -26.91 7.69 -9.04
CA GLU A 10 -28.04 7.27 -9.87
C GLU A 10 -27.59 6.39 -11.03
N TYR A 11 -26.56 6.80 -11.79
CA TYR A 11 -26.00 5.97 -12.85
C TYR A 11 -25.47 4.62 -12.36
N LYS A 12 -24.82 4.57 -11.18
CA LYS A 12 -24.37 3.30 -10.59
C LYS A 12 -25.54 2.38 -10.28
N LYS A 13 -26.62 2.90 -9.69
CA LYS A 13 -27.86 2.15 -9.39
C LYS A 13 -28.54 1.65 -10.66
N THR A 14 -28.66 2.48 -11.67
CA THR A 14 -29.22 2.08 -12.98
C THR A 14 -28.39 0.96 -13.59
N LEU A 15 -27.05 1.06 -13.54
CA LEU A 15 -26.16 0.03 -14.05
C LEU A 15 -26.32 -1.30 -13.29
N GLU A 16 -26.43 -1.26 -11.97
CA GLU A 16 -26.69 -2.46 -11.16
C GLU A 16 -28.03 -3.11 -11.55
N HIS A 17 -29.09 -2.30 -11.67
CA HIS A 17 -30.40 -2.78 -12.09
C HIS A 17 -30.37 -3.46 -13.47
N LEU A 18 -29.75 -2.80 -14.46
CA LEU A 18 -29.58 -3.36 -15.81
C LEU A 18 -28.81 -4.68 -15.79
N ALA A 19 -27.77 -4.79 -14.96
CA ALA A 19 -27.00 -6.01 -14.84
C ALA A 19 -27.82 -7.15 -14.19
N SER A 20 -28.66 -6.83 -13.19
CA SER A 20 -29.57 -7.80 -12.57
C SER A 20 -30.66 -8.26 -13.54
N GLU A 21 -31.25 -7.36 -14.32
CA GLU A 21 -32.21 -7.73 -15.37
C GLU A 21 -31.57 -8.63 -16.42
N ALA A 22 -30.40 -8.24 -16.94
CA ALA A 22 -29.64 -9.00 -17.92
C ALA A 22 -29.27 -10.40 -17.40
N ALA A 23 -28.92 -10.52 -16.11
CA ALA A 23 -28.66 -11.79 -15.47
C ALA A 23 -29.90 -12.69 -15.38
N ALA A 24 -31.08 -12.11 -15.18
CA ALA A 24 -32.33 -12.85 -15.11
C ALA A 24 -32.82 -13.34 -16.47
N CYS A 25 -32.65 -12.55 -17.54
CA CYS A 25 -33.04 -12.95 -18.90
C CYS A 25 -31.94 -13.69 -19.69
N GLY A 26 -30.71 -13.72 -19.19
CA GLY A 26 -29.56 -14.34 -19.86
C GLY A 26 -28.89 -13.46 -20.93
N GLU A 27 -29.33 -12.21 -21.10
CA GLU A 27 -28.82 -11.26 -22.09
C GLU A 27 -27.62 -10.45 -21.55
N LEU A 28 -26.55 -11.15 -21.18
CA LEU A 28 -25.36 -10.54 -20.58
C LEU A 28 -24.41 -9.90 -21.59
N GLU A 29 -24.46 -10.38 -22.83
CA GLU A 29 -23.74 -9.79 -23.96
C GLU A 29 -24.54 -8.63 -24.56
N HIS A 30 -23.84 -7.73 -25.25
CA HIS A 30 -24.48 -6.56 -25.84
C HIS A 30 -24.98 -6.85 -27.25
N ASP A 31 -26.21 -6.44 -27.54
CA ASP A 31 -26.74 -6.36 -28.90
C ASP A 31 -26.29 -5.04 -29.55
N LEU A 32 -25.32 -5.13 -30.47
CA LEU A 32 -24.74 -3.96 -31.16
C LEU A 32 -25.75 -3.16 -31.99
N GLU A 33 -26.84 -3.80 -32.43
CA GLU A 33 -27.84 -3.19 -33.31
C GLU A 33 -29.00 -2.55 -32.54
N SER A 34 -29.12 -2.83 -31.23
CA SER A 34 -30.19 -2.29 -30.41
C SER A 34 -30.07 -0.78 -30.15
N PRO A 35 -31.16 0.00 -30.27
CA PRO A 35 -31.19 1.40 -29.84
C PRO A 35 -30.75 1.60 -28.38
N LYS A 36 -31.11 0.64 -27.50
CA LYS A 36 -30.72 0.63 -26.08
C LYS A 36 -29.20 0.55 -25.91
N HIS A 37 -28.50 -0.18 -26.80
CA HIS A 37 -27.03 -0.27 -26.76
C HIS A 37 -26.36 1.07 -27.06
N LYS A 38 -26.85 1.80 -28.07
CA LYS A 38 -26.30 3.12 -28.45
C LYS A 38 -26.44 4.13 -27.31
N GLU A 39 -27.59 4.13 -26.63
CA GLU A 39 -27.83 4.96 -25.46
C GLU A 39 -26.88 4.63 -24.30
N LEU A 40 -26.76 3.34 -23.95
CA LEU A 40 -25.85 2.88 -22.90
C LEU A 40 -24.38 3.22 -23.21
N MET A 41 -23.97 3.13 -24.48
CA MET A 41 -22.63 3.51 -24.92
C MET A 41 -22.37 5.02 -24.80
N ASN A 42 -23.38 5.87 -24.95
CA ASN A 42 -23.19 7.31 -24.72
C ASN A 42 -22.96 7.63 -23.24
N ILE A 43 -23.56 6.85 -22.33
CA ILE A 43 -23.50 7.07 -20.88
C ILE A 43 -22.27 6.38 -20.25
N TYR A 44 -22.06 5.09 -20.51
CA TYR A 44 -21.11 4.25 -19.77
C TYR A 44 -19.79 3.97 -20.50
N LYS A 45 -19.60 4.44 -21.74
CA LYS A 45 -18.33 4.24 -22.45
C LYS A 45 -17.21 5.03 -21.79
N ILE A 46 -16.14 4.35 -21.39
CA ILE A 46 -14.95 4.93 -20.71
C ILE A 46 -14.34 6.13 -21.47
N LYS A 47 -14.46 6.14 -22.81
CA LYS A 47 -13.92 7.22 -23.65
C LYS A 47 -14.79 8.48 -23.67
N SER A 48 -16.06 8.41 -23.25
CA SER A 48 -16.94 9.58 -23.15
C SER A 48 -16.62 10.38 -21.88
N ALA A 49 -16.99 11.67 -21.84
CA ALA A 49 -16.80 12.50 -20.66
C ALA A 49 -17.58 11.94 -19.45
N THR A 50 -18.87 11.64 -19.65
CA THR A 50 -19.76 11.07 -18.63
C THR A 50 -19.31 9.69 -18.18
N GLY A 51 -19.05 8.77 -19.11
CA GLY A 51 -18.66 7.41 -18.80
C GLY A 51 -17.30 7.31 -18.11
N ARG A 52 -16.38 8.24 -18.39
CA ARG A 52 -15.11 8.34 -17.64
C ARG A 52 -15.35 8.68 -16.17
N VAL A 53 -16.22 9.64 -15.89
CA VAL A 53 -16.54 10.04 -14.51
C VAL A 53 -17.21 8.88 -13.77
N ILE A 54 -18.18 8.22 -14.40
CA ILE A 54 -18.85 7.04 -13.81
C ILE A 54 -17.83 5.92 -13.58
N TYR A 55 -17.00 5.58 -14.58
CA TYR A 55 -15.97 4.55 -14.43
C TYR A 55 -15.00 4.83 -13.28
N ASN A 56 -14.54 6.08 -13.16
CA ASN A 56 -13.62 6.48 -12.09
C ASN A 56 -14.29 6.50 -10.71
N SER A 57 -15.62 6.57 -10.64
CA SER A 57 -16.38 6.48 -9.38
C SER A 57 -16.47 5.05 -8.81
N PHE A 58 -16.07 4.04 -9.59
CA PHE A 58 -15.94 2.67 -9.09
C PHE A 58 -14.56 2.45 -8.48
N SER A 59 -14.53 2.05 -7.22
CA SER A 59 -13.32 1.51 -6.58
C SER A 59 -12.95 0.14 -7.15
N ASP A 60 -11.69 -0.27 -6.95
CA ASP A 60 -11.25 -1.62 -7.32
C ASP A 60 -12.05 -2.70 -6.58
N GLU A 61 -12.41 -2.43 -5.32
CA GLU A 61 -13.15 -3.36 -4.47
C GLU A 61 -14.60 -3.53 -4.96
N GLU A 62 -15.28 -2.44 -5.34
CA GLU A 62 -16.65 -2.53 -5.88
C GLU A 62 -16.72 -3.39 -7.15
N LEU A 63 -15.70 -3.29 -8.01
CA LEU A 63 -15.62 -4.13 -9.21
C LEU A 63 -15.30 -5.59 -8.87
N CYS A 64 -14.48 -5.84 -7.85
CA CYS A 64 -14.20 -7.19 -7.35
C CYS A 64 -15.45 -7.81 -6.69
N ASP A 65 -16.20 -7.04 -5.91
CA ASP A 65 -17.45 -7.45 -5.26
C ASP A 65 -18.51 -7.86 -6.27
N TYR A 66 -18.61 -7.13 -7.38
CA TYR A 66 -19.50 -7.52 -8.47
C TYR A 66 -19.16 -8.92 -9.00
N ILE A 67 -17.88 -9.25 -9.18
CA ILE A 67 -17.44 -10.60 -9.60
C ILE A 67 -17.82 -11.64 -8.53
N ARG A 68 -17.61 -11.35 -7.24
CA ARG A 68 -17.95 -12.26 -6.11
C ARG A 68 -19.45 -12.52 -6.03
N LYS A 69 -20.27 -11.48 -6.11
CA LYS A 69 -21.73 -11.58 -6.14
C LYS A 69 -22.17 -12.45 -7.32
N ARG A 70 -21.60 -12.22 -8.50
CA ARG A 70 -21.93 -13.02 -9.68
C ARG A 70 -21.51 -14.49 -9.53
N ALA A 71 -20.33 -14.76 -8.96
CA ALA A 71 -19.88 -16.12 -8.68
C ALA A 71 -20.84 -16.87 -7.74
N LYS A 72 -21.39 -16.15 -6.74
CA LYS A 72 -22.39 -16.68 -5.82
C LYS A 72 -23.70 -17.03 -6.51
N GLU A 73 -24.16 -16.16 -7.42
CA GLU A 73 -25.39 -16.36 -8.17
C GLU A 73 -25.34 -17.59 -9.10
N ILE A 74 -24.18 -17.84 -9.73
CA ILE A 74 -24.01 -18.92 -10.71
C ILE A 74 -23.32 -20.17 -10.14
N ASP A 75 -22.96 -20.14 -8.86
CA ASP A 75 -22.23 -21.20 -8.13
C ASP A 75 -20.87 -21.61 -8.75
N HIS A 76 -20.23 -20.74 -9.52
CA HIS A 76 -18.86 -20.94 -10.00
C HIS A 76 -18.16 -19.62 -10.34
N VAL A 77 -16.82 -19.66 -10.49
CA VAL A 77 -16.03 -18.50 -10.91
C VAL A 77 -16.46 -18.02 -12.31
N PRO A 78 -16.98 -16.79 -12.47
CA PRO A 78 -17.57 -16.35 -13.73
C PRO A 78 -16.54 -16.17 -14.84
N THR A 79 -16.92 -16.56 -16.05
CA THR A 79 -16.26 -16.17 -17.30
C THR A 79 -16.64 -14.73 -17.67
N GLN A 80 -15.91 -14.14 -18.63
CA GLN A 80 -16.21 -12.79 -19.14
C GLN A 80 -17.62 -12.66 -19.72
N LYS A 81 -18.18 -13.76 -20.24
CA LYS A 81 -19.51 -13.80 -20.87
C LYS A 81 -20.64 -13.97 -19.86
N GLU A 82 -20.32 -14.43 -18.66
CA GLU A 82 -21.26 -14.61 -17.55
C GLU A 82 -21.37 -13.36 -16.68
N VAL A 83 -20.74 -12.26 -17.10
CA VAL A 83 -20.79 -10.94 -16.46
C VAL A 83 -21.34 -9.93 -17.44
N TYR A 84 -22.17 -9.02 -16.94
CA TYR A 84 -22.77 -7.98 -17.76
C TYR A 84 -21.69 -7.15 -18.50
N TRP A 85 -21.89 -6.94 -19.79
CA TRP A 85 -20.84 -6.44 -20.69
C TRP A 85 -20.22 -5.10 -20.28
N ILE A 86 -20.97 -4.19 -19.64
CA ILE A 86 -20.45 -2.91 -19.13
C ILE A 86 -19.47 -3.16 -17.97
N TYR A 87 -19.84 -4.00 -17.01
CA TYR A 87 -18.96 -4.38 -15.89
C TYR A 87 -17.72 -5.11 -16.41
N HIS A 88 -17.88 -6.05 -17.34
CA HIS A 88 -16.74 -6.70 -17.99
C HIS A 88 -15.78 -5.68 -18.62
N MET A 89 -16.28 -4.68 -19.36
CA MET A 89 -15.44 -3.63 -19.95
C MET A 89 -14.66 -2.86 -18.88
N TYR A 90 -15.31 -2.46 -17.78
CA TYR A 90 -14.68 -1.74 -16.68
C TYR A 90 -13.61 -2.56 -15.99
N ILE A 91 -13.94 -3.81 -15.64
CA ILE A 91 -13.04 -4.77 -14.98
C ILE A 91 -11.81 -5.03 -15.86
N LYS A 92 -12.00 -5.31 -17.15
CA LYS A 92 -10.89 -5.55 -18.08
C LYS A 92 -10.01 -4.31 -18.24
N HIS A 93 -10.60 -3.11 -18.29
CA HIS A 93 -9.83 -1.87 -18.39
C HIS A 93 -9.02 -1.61 -17.11
N ARG A 94 -9.61 -1.85 -15.92
CA ARG A 94 -8.99 -1.60 -14.62
C ARG A 94 -7.85 -2.58 -14.33
N PHE A 95 -8.07 -3.88 -14.51
CA PHE A 95 -7.12 -4.92 -14.13
C PHE A 95 -6.29 -5.47 -15.30
N GLY A 96 -6.55 -4.99 -16.52
CA GLY A 96 -5.86 -5.34 -17.75
C GLY A 96 -6.34 -6.63 -18.42
N ASN A 97 -6.57 -7.69 -17.66
CA ASN A 97 -7.14 -8.95 -18.18
C ASN A 97 -8.00 -9.68 -17.14
N TRP A 98 -8.84 -10.62 -17.60
CA TRP A 98 -9.78 -11.33 -16.74
C TRP A 98 -9.11 -12.19 -15.66
N PRO A 99 -8.05 -12.98 -15.95
CA PRO A 99 -7.33 -13.70 -14.89
C PRO A 99 -6.78 -12.79 -13.79
N LYS A 100 -6.28 -11.59 -14.14
CA LYS A 100 -5.85 -10.58 -13.16
C LYS A 100 -7.03 -10.04 -12.36
N ALA A 101 -8.17 -9.77 -13.00
CA ALA A 101 -9.38 -9.35 -12.30
C ALA A 101 -9.85 -10.41 -11.30
N LEU A 102 -9.94 -11.68 -11.71
CA LEU A 102 -10.28 -12.80 -10.84
C LEU A 102 -9.31 -12.91 -9.66
N LYS A 103 -8.00 -12.74 -9.90
CA LYS A 103 -7.00 -12.73 -8.82
C LYS A 103 -7.22 -11.58 -7.83
N ASN A 104 -7.54 -10.37 -8.31
CA ASN A 104 -7.87 -9.23 -7.43
C ASN A 104 -9.17 -9.47 -6.66
N ALA A 105 -10.14 -10.14 -7.29
CA ALA A 105 -11.36 -10.61 -6.67
C ALA A 105 -11.16 -11.88 -5.82
N VAL A 106 -9.92 -12.32 -5.58
CA VAL A 106 -9.59 -13.43 -4.67
C VAL A 106 -10.07 -14.80 -5.18
N MET A 107 -10.26 -14.94 -6.48
CA MET A 107 -10.74 -16.17 -7.09
C MET A 107 -9.64 -16.93 -7.83
N SER A 108 -9.95 -18.19 -8.16
CA SER A 108 -9.17 -18.95 -9.13
C SER A 108 -9.13 -18.22 -10.47
N THR A 109 -8.01 -18.32 -11.17
CA THR A 109 -7.89 -17.82 -12.54
C THR A 109 -8.59 -18.70 -13.57
N LYS A 110 -9.03 -19.91 -13.17
CA LYS A 110 -9.87 -20.79 -13.97
C LYS A 110 -11.34 -20.39 -13.78
N ALA A 111 -12.05 -20.15 -14.87
CA ALA A 111 -13.44 -19.71 -14.89
C ALA A 111 -14.35 -20.73 -15.60
N GLY A 112 -15.66 -20.59 -15.41
CA GLY A 112 -16.67 -21.48 -16.00
C GLY A 112 -16.59 -22.89 -15.45
N SER A 113 -16.80 -23.90 -16.31
CA SER A 113 -16.80 -25.32 -15.94
C SER A 113 -15.47 -25.85 -15.38
N GLY A 114 -14.36 -25.15 -15.63
CA GLY A 114 -13.05 -25.46 -15.04
C GLY A 114 -12.73 -24.65 -13.77
N GLY A 115 -13.62 -23.74 -13.37
CA GLY A 115 -13.50 -22.93 -12.17
C GLY A 115 -13.90 -23.69 -10.90
N HIS A 116 -13.57 -23.11 -9.74
CA HIS A 116 -14.07 -23.63 -8.48
C HIS A 116 -15.55 -23.27 -8.30
N SER A 117 -16.30 -24.16 -7.67
CA SER A 117 -17.66 -23.85 -7.21
C SER A 117 -17.62 -22.78 -6.13
N TYR A 118 -18.73 -22.08 -5.91
CA TYR A 118 -18.77 -21.02 -4.91
C TYR A 118 -18.54 -21.57 -3.49
N LYS A 119 -19.04 -22.78 -3.19
CA LYS A 119 -18.77 -23.46 -1.92
C LYS A 119 -17.26 -23.60 -1.62
N ILE A 120 -16.45 -23.96 -2.61
CA ILE A 120 -14.98 -24.07 -2.44
C ILE A 120 -14.36 -22.69 -2.19
N ILE A 121 -14.89 -21.65 -2.83
CA ILE A 121 -14.44 -20.26 -2.61
C ILE A 121 -14.73 -19.85 -1.16
N GLU A 122 -15.95 -20.08 -0.68
CA GLU A 122 -16.39 -19.76 0.68
C GLU A 122 -15.57 -20.50 1.75
N GLU A 123 -15.32 -21.81 1.55
CA GLU A 123 -14.49 -22.60 2.46
C GLU A 123 -13.05 -22.04 2.54
N ARG A 124 -12.48 -21.61 1.41
CA ARG A 124 -11.14 -20.98 1.38
C ARG A 124 -11.12 -19.61 2.04
N GLU A 125 -12.17 -18.81 1.87
CA GLU A 125 -12.29 -17.52 2.55
C GLU A 125 -12.34 -17.71 4.07
N LYS A 126 -13.15 -18.67 4.55
CA LYS A 126 -13.20 -19.02 5.97
C LYS A 126 -11.83 -19.47 6.49
N GLN A 127 -11.13 -20.34 5.76
CA GLN A 127 -9.78 -20.75 6.12
C GLN A 127 -8.80 -19.57 6.15
N CYS A 128 -8.94 -18.61 5.24
CA CYS A 128 -8.12 -17.39 5.26
C CYS A 128 -8.37 -16.55 6.50
N GLU A 129 -9.63 -16.36 6.90
CA GLU A 129 -9.96 -15.63 8.13
C GLU A 129 -9.42 -16.33 9.38
N GLU A 130 -9.51 -17.66 9.46
CA GLU A 130 -8.90 -18.42 10.55
C GLU A 130 -7.37 -18.25 10.59
N ILE A 131 -6.71 -18.15 9.44
CA ILE A 131 -5.29 -17.84 9.34
C ILE A 131 -5.01 -16.40 9.79
N PHE A 132 -5.83 -15.42 9.38
CA PHE A 132 -5.67 -14.03 9.83
C PHE A 132 -5.84 -13.90 11.34
N ASP A 133 -6.77 -14.63 11.96
CA ASP A 133 -6.90 -14.68 13.41
C ASP A 133 -5.64 -15.21 14.10
N LYS A 134 -5.04 -16.27 13.55
CA LYS A 134 -3.75 -16.77 14.06
C LYS A 134 -2.65 -15.72 13.93
N ILE A 135 -2.57 -15.03 12.79
CA ILE A 135 -1.60 -13.95 12.55
C ILE A 135 -1.82 -12.79 13.54
N ARG A 136 -3.07 -12.36 13.75
CA ARG A 136 -3.44 -11.31 14.71
C ARG A 136 -3.05 -11.68 16.14
N LYS A 137 -3.42 -12.88 16.60
CA LYS A 137 -3.04 -13.40 17.92
C LYS A 137 -1.52 -13.44 18.10
N LYS A 138 -0.80 -13.92 17.08
CA LYS A 138 0.67 -13.95 17.11
C LYS A 138 1.27 -12.54 17.17
N ALA A 139 0.70 -11.58 16.44
CA ALA A 139 1.15 -10.19 16.48
C ALA A 139 0.95 -9.56 17.87
N GLU A 140 -0.16 -9.86 18.54
CA GLU A 140 -0.42 -9.43 19.91
C GLU A 140 0.55 -10.03 20.92
N GLU A 141 0.81 -11.33 20.84
CA GLU A 141 1.80 -12.01 21.69
C GLU A 141 3.20 -11.40 21.53
N LEU A 142 3.60 -11.12 20.29
CA LEU A 142 4.94 -10.62 19.97
C LEU A 142 5.07 -9.10 20.17
N LYS A 143 3.95 -8.36 20.25
CA LYS A 143 3.88 -6.89 20.15
C LYS A 143 4.64 -6.33 18.95
N ARG A 144 4.62 -7.11 17.86
CA ARG A 144 5.17 -6.76 16.54
C ARG A 144 4.53 -7.65 15.47
N PRO A 145 4.57 -7.23 14.20
CA PRO A 145 4.18 -8.12 13.11
C PRO A 145 5.01 -9.41 13.13
N PRO A 146 4.40 -10.60 13.03
CA PRO A 146 5.14 -11.85 12.91
C PRO A 146 5.90 -11.87 11.58
N HIS A 147 7.10 -12.46 11.61
CA HIS A 147 7.85 -12.78 10.43
C HIS A 147 7.21 -13.98 9.71
N MET A 148 7.35 -14.03 8.37
CA MET A 148 6.83 -15.15 7.58
C MET A 148 7.35 -16.51 8.07
N GLY A 149 8.62 -16.58 8.51
CA GLY A 149 9.20 -17.79 9.10
C GLY A 149 8.54 -18.25 10.40
N GLU A 150 7.87 -17.36 11.15
CA GLU A 150 7.13 -17.68 12.37
C GLU A 150 5.70 -18.17 12.07
N MET A 151 5.28 -18.10 10.80
CA MET A 151 3.92 -18.42 10.33
C MET A 151 3.93 -19.43 9.17
N GLN A 152 4.97 -20.27 9.05
CA GLN A 152 5.17 -21.14 7.88
C GLN A 152 3.96 -22.04 7.58
N ASP A 153 3.33 -22.60 8.61
CA ASP A 153 2.17 -23.50 8.50
C ASP A 153 0.94 -22.84 7.86
N CYS A 154 0.90 -21.50 7.83
CA CYS A 154 -0.23 -20.72 7.32
C CYS A 154 0.00 -20.20 5.89
N ILE A 155 1.22 -20.29 5.35
CA ILE A 155 1.59 -19.64 4.09
C ILE A 155 0.83 -20.23 2.91
N GLU A 156 0.74 -21.57 2.84
CA GLU A 156 0.19 -22.26 1.68
C GLU A 156 -1.27 -21.88 1.42
N GLY A 157 -2.07 -21.76 2.49
CA GLY A 157 -3.47 -21.34 2.42
C GLY A 157 -3.68 -19.91 1.91
N LEU A 158 -2.64 -19.09 1.83
CA LEU A 158 -2.74 -17.67 1.44
C LEU A 158 -2.15 -17.35 0.06
N LYS A 159 -1.36 -18.26 -0.53
CA LYS A 159 -0.64 -18.04 -1.80
C LYS A 159 -1.54 -17.76 -3.00
N TYR A 160 -2.78 -18.24 -2.97
CA TYR A 160 -3.71 -18.03 -4.07
C TYR A 160 -4.19 -16.56 -4.16
N LYS A 161 -4.24 -15.87 -3.01
CA LYS A 161 -4.76 -14.50 -2.86
C LYS A 161 -3.65 -13.45 -2.85
N PHE A 162 -2.53 -13.73 -2.20
CA PHE A 162 -1.48 -12.76 -1.95
C PHE A 162 -0.17 -13.12 -2.64
N ASP A 163 0.59 -12.10 -3.04
CA ASP A 163 1.94 -12.29 -3.58
C ASP A 163 3.02 -12.08 -2.50
N THR A 164 2.79 -11.18 -1.54
CA THR A 164 3.79 -10.76 -0.55
C THR A 164 3.26 -10.84 0.88
N TRP A 165 4.16 -11.04 1.85
CA TRP A 165 3.83 -11.06 3.26
C TRP A 165 3.28 -9.72 3.77
N ASN A 166 3.72 -8.58 3.20
CA ASN A 166 3.11 -7.28 3.54
C ASN A 166 1.62 -7.23 3.23
N GLN A 167 1.20 -7.75 2.07
CA GLN A 167 -0.22 -7.79 1.71
C GLN A 167 -1.04 -8.66 2.67
N VAL A 168 -0.46 -9.78 3.12
CA VAL A 168 -1.09 -10.64 4.14
C VAL A 168 -1.26 -9.89 5.46
N LEU A 169 -0.21 -9.20 5.93
CA LEU A 169 -0.28 -8.42 7.17
C LEU A 169 -1.29 -7.27 7.07
N GLU A 170 -1.33 -6.57 5.92
CA GLU A 170 -2.33 -5.52 5.67
C GLU A 170 -3.76 -6.08 5.68
N ALA A 171 -3.99 -7.21 5.00
CA ALA A 171 -5.29 -7.88 4.99
C ALA A 171 -5.73 -8.40 6.37
N ALA A 172 -4.77 -8.81 7.21
CA ALA A 172 -5.03 -9.21 8.59
C ALA A 172 -5.31 -8.01 9.53
N GLY A 173 -5.20 -6.77 9.06
CA GLY A 173 -5.38 -5.55 9.86
C GLY A 173 -4.10 -5.03 10.53
N ILE A 174 -2.93 -5.62 10.26
CA ILE A 174 -1.62 -5.23 10.82
C ILE A 174 -0.99 -4.13 9.93
N ASN A 175 -1.76 -3.05 9.75
CA ASN A 175 -1.39 -1.89 8.94
C ASN A 175 -0.51 -0.90 9.74
N GLN A 176 -0.31 0.32 9.22
CA GLN A 176 0.52 1.34 9.89
C GLN A 176 -0.11 1.85 11.20
N GLU A 177 -1.44 1.97 11.26
CA GLU A 177 -2.17 2.40 12.46
C GLU A 177 -2.01 1.40 13.60
N TRP A 178 -2.18 0.10 13.31
CA TRP A 178 -1.91 -0.97 14.27
C TRP A 178 -0.46 -0.89 14.79
N LYS A 179 0.51 -0.66 13.90
CA LYS A 179 1.93 -0.53 14.29
C LYS A 179 2.17 0.67 15.21
N ASN A 180 1.49 1.78 15.00
CA ASN A 180 1.65 2.98 15.81
C ASN A 180 1.00 2.84 17.21
N THR A 181 -0.03 2.02 17.34
CA THR A 181 -0.74 1.78 18.61
C THR A 181 -0.15 0.61 19.41
N HIS A 182 0.16 -0.51 18.76
CA HIS A 182 0.49 -1.77 19.46
C HIS A 182 2.00 -1.99 19.63
N MET A 183 2.85 -1.36 18.80
CA MET A 183 4.31 -1.47 18.95
C MET A 183 4.90 -0.39 19.86
N LEU A 184 4.11 0.60 20.30
CA LEU A 184 4.56 1.72 21.12
C LEU A 184 3.91 1.61 22.50
N PHE A 185 4.67 1.21 23.50
CA PHE A 185 4.20 1.06 24.88
C PHE A 185 5.29 1.44 25.86
N ARG A 186 4.92 2.01 27.01
CA ARG A 186 5.88 2.36 28.05
C ARG A 186 6.30 1.12 28.82
N VAL A 187 7.59 1.02 29.09
CA VAL A 187 8.17 0.00 29.97
C VAL A 187 8.62 0.73 31.23
N GLU A 188 8.09 0.36 32.38
CA GLU A 188 8.31 1.09 33.64
C GLU A 188 9.42 0.46 34.49
N ASP A 189 9.67 -0.83 34.32
CA ASP A 189 10.49 -1.67 35.19
C ASP A 189 11.95 -1.81 34.71
N PHE A 190 12.55 -0.75 34.15
CA PHE A 190 13.96 -0.82 33.72
C PHE A 190 14.92 -0.94 34.91
N SER A 191 15.89 -1.84 34.80
CA SER A 191 17.04 -1.87 35.71
C SER A 191 17.93 -0.65 35.50
N GLU A 192 18.80 -0.34 36.48
CA GLU A 192 19.76 0.76 36.35
C GLU A 192 20.72 0.58 35.15
N GLU A 193 21.10 -0.67 34.86
CA GLU A 193 21.88 -0.99 33.66
C GLU A 193 21.10 -0.66 32.38
N GLU A 194 19.84 -1.08 32.28
CA GLU A 194 18.99 -0.82 31.11
C GLU A 194 18.74 0.69 30.91
N LYS A 195 18.56 1.45 32.01
CA LYS A 195 18.47 2.92 31.97
C LYS A 195 19.74 3.55 31.42
N LEU A 196 20.92 3.04 31.79
CA LEU A 196 22.19 3.50 31.25
C LEU A 196 22.31 3.20 29.75
N LEU A 197 21.86 2.02 29.31
CA LEU A 197 21.80 1.65 27.89
C LEU A 197 20.86 2.57 27.09
N LEU A 198 19.68 2.88 27.62
CA LEU A 198 18.76 3.85 27.01
C LEU A 198 19.39 5.24 26.90
N LYS A 199 20.11 5.68 27.95
CA LYS A 199 20.85 6.94 27.94
C LYS A 199 21.92 6.96 26.86
N LYS A 200 22.71 5.89 26.70
CA LYS A 200 23.70 5.78 25.60
C LYS A 200 23.06 6.00 24.22
N ILE A 201 21.89 5.38 23.97
CA ILE A 201 21.17 5.57 22.70
C ILE A 201 20.70 7.03 22.57
N LYS A 202 20.18 7.63 23.64
CA LYS A 202 19.73 9.03 23.63
C LYS A 202 20.87 10.00 23.33
N ASP A 203 22.01 9.83 23.97
CA ASP A 203 23.20 10.65 23.77
C ASP A 203 23.70 10.51 22.31
N ARG A 204 23.74 9.29 21.80
CA ARG A 204 24.10 9.03 20.40
C ARG A 204 23.14 9.72 19.41
N SER A 205 21.85 9.74 19.72
CA SER A 205 20.85 10.42 18.90
C SER A 205 21.03 11.93 18.91
N VAL A 206 21.43 12.48 20.05
CA VAL A 206 21.74 13.90 20.23
C VAL A 206 22.96 14.30 19.40
N GLU A 207 23.99 13.47 19.38
CA GLU A 207 25.18 13.66 18.53
C GLU A 207 24.84 13.62 17.04
N LEU A 208 23.99 12.66 16.63
CA LEU A 208 23.60 12.50 15.23
C LEU A 208 22.56 13.53 14.77
N GLY A 209 21.87 14.20 15.70
CA GLY A 209 20.73 15.07 15.41
C GLY A 209 19.48 14.34 14.90
N ARG A 210 19.48 13.01 14.93
CA ARG A 210 18.43 12.11 14.46
C ARG A 210 18.43 10.80 15.26
N PRO A 211 17.35 10.00 15.19
CA PRO A 211 17.36 8.66 15.75
C PRO A 211 18.47 7.79 15.12
N PRO A 212 19.23 7.02 15.93
CA PRO A 212 20.28 6.14 15.43
C PRO A 212 19.68 4.93 14.72
N LEU A 213 20.40 4.46 13.71
CA LEU A 213 20.12 3.21 13.04
C LEU A 213 20.59 2.04 13.89
N ARG A 214 20.01 0.86 13.63
CA ARG A 214 20.42 -0.37 14.32
C ARG A 214 21.91 -0.67 14.18
N LYS A 215 22.55 -0.36 13.05
CA LYS A 215 23.99 -0.62 12.86
C LYS A 215 24.90 0.38 13.56
N GLU A 216 24.36 1.52 13.98
CA GLU A 216 25.10 2.60 14.66
C GLU A 216 25.19 2.37 16.17
N ILE A 217 24.62 1.26 16.65
CA ILE A 217 24.53 0.87 18.06
C ILE A 217 25.00 -0.57 18.18
N GLU A 218 25.77 -0.84 19.24
CA GLU A 218 26.34 -2.15 19.59
C GLU A 218 25.23 -3.23 19.75
N GLU A 219 25.52 -4.47 19.36
CA GLU A 219 24.50 -5.53 19.30
C GLU A 219 23.99 -5.97 20.67
N ASP A 220 24.87 -6.08 21.65
CA ASP A 220 24.56 -6.38 23.05
C ASP A 220 23.58 -5.36 23.66
N VAL A 221 23.79 -4.07 23.40
CA VAL A 221 22.90 -2.98 23.83
C VAL A 221 21.50 -3.18 23.24
N LYS A 222 21.44 -3.47 21.94
CA LYS A 222 20.16 -3.69 21.25
C LYS A 222 19.46 -4.94 21.76
N GLU A 223 20.16 -6.05 21.89
CA GLU A 223 19.58 -7.32 22.34
C GLU A 223 19.02 -7.22 23.75
N THR A 224 19.76 -6.59 24.66
CA THR A 224 19.33 -6.39 26.04
C THR A 224 18.02 -5.61 26.10
N LEU A 225 17.97 -4.43 25.46
CA LEU A 225 16.77 -3.60 25.47
C LEU A 225 15.61 -4.21 24.68
N LYS A 226 15.87 -5.00 23.63
CA LYS A 226 14.83 -5.70 22.85
C LYS A 226 14.06 -6.72 23.69
N ARG A 227 14.64 -7.32 24.75
CA ARG A 227 13.92 -8.31 25.57
C ARG A 227 12.66 -7.72 26.21
N LYS A 228 12.75 -6.50 26.73
CA LYS A 228 11.63 -5.75 27.31
C LYS A 228 10.86 -4.93 26.27
N CYS A 229 11.57 -4.16 25.45
CA CYS A 229 10.93 -3.24 24.51
C CYS A 229 10.33 -3.96 23.28
N LYS A 230 10.69 -5.22 23.02
CA LYS A 230 10.31 -6.08 21.87
C LYS A 230 10.81 -5.60 20.51
N THR A 231 10.84 -4.30 20.26
CA THR A 231 11.21 -3.72 18.96
C THR A 231 12.14 -2.52 19.10
N TRP A 232 12.99 -2.30 18.10
CA TRP A 232 13.81 -1.07 18.00
C TRP A 232 12.94 0.20 18.01
N ARG A 233 11.77 0.12 17.38
CA ARG A 233 10.79 1.19 17.34
C ARG A 233 10.36 1.58 18.77
N ASN A 234 10.05 0.61 19.62
CA ASN A 234 9.68 0.88 21.00
C ASN A 234 10.85 1.35 21.87
N ILE A 235 12.09 0.92 21.58
CA ILE A 235 13.30 1.43 22.25
C ILE A 235 13.44 2.94 22.02
N LEU A 236 13.30 3.40 20.77
CA LEU A 236 13.32 4.82 20.44
C LEU A 236 12.17 5.58 21.13
N TYR A 237 10.99 4.96 21.22
CA TYR A 237 9.86 5.53 21.94
C TYR A 237 10.15 5.75 23.44
N GLN A 238 10.88 4.84 24.10
CA GLN A 238 11.25 5.01 25.52
C GLN A 238 12.05 6.29 25.76
N ILE A 239 12.94 6.65 24.83
CA ILE A 239 13.78 7.86 24.92
C ILE A 239 13.11 9.11 24.34
N GLY A 240 11.81 9.04 24.03
CA GLY A 240 11.02 10.16 23.53
C GLY A 240 11.28 10.48 22.06
N MET A 241 11.73 9.51 21.26
CA MET A 241 11.97 9.68 19.84
C MET A 241 10.90 9.01 19.00
N GLU A 242 10.55 9.68 17.90
CA GLU A 242 9.70 9.09 16.87
C GLU A 242 10.50 8.02 16.09
N PRO A 243 9.98 6.80 15.98
CA PRO A 243 10.65 5.70 15.33
C PRO A 243 10.71 5.89 13.82
N VAL A 244 11.78 5.37 13.19
CA VAL A 244 11.90 5.36 11.74
C VAL A 244 10.73 4.57 11.11
N GLU A 245 9.93 5.22 10.26
CA GLU A 245 8.87 4.59 9.49
C GLU A 245 9.43 4.02 8.19
N LYS A 246 9.23 2.72 7.95
CA LYS A 246 9.52 2.12 6.65
C LYS A 246 8.24 2.13 5.83
N SER A 247 8.28 2.66 4.61
CA SER A 247 7.05 2.85 3.81
C SER A 247 6.24 1.57 3.59
N LYS A 248 6.89 0.41 3.39
CA LYS A 248 6.25 -0.92 3.28
C LYS A 248 7.20 -2.04 3.75
N PRO A 249 7.22 -2.40 5.05
CA PRO A 249 7.98 -3.56 5.52
C PRO A 249 7.52 -4.82 4.78
N PHE A 250 8.42 -5.76 4.44
CA PHE A 250 8.05 -7.03 3.79
C PHE A 250 7.40 -6.95 2.40
N ALA A 251 7.45 -5.79 1.73
CA ALA A 251 6.90 -5.64 0.36
C ALA A 251 7.62 -6.52 -0.68
N GLU A 252 8.84 -6.96 -0.39
CA GLU A 252 9.63 -7.86 -1.24
C GLU A 252 9.75 -9.27 -0.64
N THR A 253 9.06 -9.54 0.48
CA THR A 253 8.99 -10.88 1.07
C THR A 253 7.86 -11.64 0.38
N TYR A 254 8.20 -12.33 -0.71
CA TYR A 254 7.23 -13.09 -1.48
C TYR A 254 6.84 -14.39 -0.78
N LEU A 255 5.55 -14.73 -0.86
CA LEU A 255 5.04 -16.02 -0.35
C LEU A 255 5.53 -17.19 -1.21
N ASP A 256 5.80 -16.94 -2.50
CA ASP A 256 6.40 -17.90 -3.43
C ASP A 256 7.91 -17.69 -3.50
N SER A 257 8.67 -18.67 -3.01
CA SER A 257 10.14 -18.63 -2.98
C SER A 257 10.77 -18.50 -4.35
N ARG A 258 10.10 -18.92 -5.44
CA ARG A 258 10.59 -18.75 -6.82
C ARG A 258 10.63 -17.29 -7.26
N LYS A 259 9.84 -16.42 -6.62
CA LYS A 259 9.83 -14.97 -6.87
C LYS A 259 10.86 -14.23 -6.03
N ASP A 260 11.48 -14.90 -5.05
CA ASP A 260 12.50 -14.32 -4.23
C ASP A 260 13.79 -14.14 -5.05
N LYS A 261 14.22 -12.89 -5.20
CA LYS A 261 15.44 -12.54 -5.92
C LYS A 261 16.69 -12.58 -5.03
N GLY A 262 16.60 -13.17 -3.84
CA GLY A 262 17.72 -13.28 -2.91
C GLY A 262 18.31 -11.93 -2.51
N MET A 263 17.51 -10.87 -2.59
CA MET A 263 17.98 -9.53 -2.25
C MET A 263 18.10 -9.42 -0.73
N ARG A 264 19.34 -9.33 -0.27
CA ARG A 264 19.66 -8.99 1.12
C ARG A 264 18.94 -7.70 1.49
N HIS A 265 18.30 -7.68 2.66
CA HIS A 265 17.71 -6.47 3.24
C HIS A 265 18.74 -5.33 3.13
N ARG A 266 18.47 -4.36 2.25
CA ARG A 266 19.30 -3.19 2.11
C ARG A 266 19.05 -2.31 3.33
N ASP A 267 20.03 -2.25 4.23
CA ASP A 267 20.01 -1.42 5.45
C ASP A 267 20.20 0.07 5.15
N ILE A 268 19.61 0.56 4.06
CA ILE A 268 19.84 1.92 3.56
C ILE A 268 18.78 2.83 4.19
N LEU A 269 19.24 3.95 4.75
CA LEU A 269 18.42 5.09 5.20
C LEU A 269 17.41 5.59 4.15
N SER A 270 17.63 5.26 2.87
CA SER A 270 16.86 5.71 1.72
C SER A 270 15.36 5.42 1.81
N ASN A 271 14.98 4.41 2.60
CA ASN A 271 13.60 3.92 2.66
C ASN A 271 12.90 4.20 4.00
N GLY A 272 13.60 4.83 4.95
CA GLY A 272 13.09 5.18 6.27
C GLY A 272 12.74 6.67 6.38
N LEU A 273 11.55 6.99 6.88
CA LEU A 273 11.13 8.34 7.26
C LEU A 273 11.39 8.53 8.76
N TYR A 274 11.99 9.64 9.14
CA TYR A 274 12.29 9.97 10.54
C TYR A 274 12.47 11.47 10.70
N LYS A 275 12.07 11.99 11.85
CA LYS A 275 12.20 13.41 12.15
C LYS A 275 13.65 13.76 12.52
N VAL A 276 14.17 14.81 11.91
CA VAL A 276 15.49 15.37 12.22
C VAL A 276 15.28 16.49 13.23
N PHE A 277 15.84 16.34 14.44
CA PHE A 277 15.55 17.26 15.56
C PHE A 277 16.64 18.30 15.75
N ARG A 278 17.86 18.07 15.25
CA ARG A 278 18.92 19.09 15.19
C ARG A 278 19.44 19.23 13.77
N LEU A 279 19.16 20.39 13.19
CA LEU A 279 19.76 20.86 11.95
C LEU A 279 20.71 22.01 12.28
N GLY A 280 21.89 22.01 11.67
CA GLY A 280 22.79 23.15 11.73
C GLY A 280 22.21 24.36 11.00
N LYS A 281 22.89 25.51 11.12
CA LYS A 281 22.42 26.77 10.53
C LYS A 281 22.24 26.65 9.00
N LYS A 282 23.23 26.07 8.32
CA LYS A 282 23.21 25.88 6.87
C LYS A 282 22.12 24.91 6.42
N GLU A 283 21.92 23.81 7.14
CA GLU A 283 20.88 22.84 6.80
C GLU A 283 19.47 23.42 6.96
N LYS A 284 19.27 24.33 7.94
CA LYS A 284 18.02 25.10 8.08
C LYS A 284 17.80 26.06 6.92
N GLU A 285 18.86 26.74 6.47
CA GLU A 285 18.83 27.61 5.29
C GLU A 285 18.46 26.80 4.04
N TYR A 286 19.08 25.63 3.83
CA TYR A 286 18.74 24.74 2.73
C TYR A 286 17.28 24.24 2.77
N LEU A 287 16.73 23.94 3.95
CA LEU A 287 15.31 23.56 4.06
C LEU A 287 14.37 24.73 3.72
N ALA A 288 14.71 25.95 4.12
CA ALA A 288 13.92 27.14 3.80
C ALA A 288 13.93 27.43 2.29
N GLU A 289 15.10 27.29 1.65
CA GLU A 289 15.22 27.43 0.20
C GLU A 289 14.44 26.33 -0.54
N PHE A 290 14.54 25.09 -0.10
CA PHE A 290 13.75 23.97 -0.64
C PHE A 290 12.24 24.26 -0.54
N LYS A 291 11.78 24.74 0.61
CA LYS A 291 10.38 25.09 0.84
C LYS A 291 9.92 26.20 -0.12
N THR A 292 10.74 27.22 -0.33
CA THR A 292 10.45 28.31 -1.28
C THR A 292 10.29 27.80 -2.71
N ILE A 293 11.17 26.88 -3.13
CA ILE A 293 11.09 26.24 -4.45
C ILE A 293 9.80 25.41 -4.56
N MET A 294 9.46 24.65 -3.52
CA MET A 294 8.25 23.83 -3.48
C MET A 294 6.97 24.68 -3.58
N GLU A 295 6.91 25.80 -2.87
CA GLU A 295 5.81 26.77 -2.94
C GLU A 295 5.71 27.39 -4.34
N THR A 296 6.84 27.74 -4.95
CA THR A 296 6.89 28.30 -6.31
C THR A 296 6.38 27.31 -7.36
N LEU A 297 6.71 26.02 -7.21
CA LEU A 297 6.27 24.97 -8.12
C LEU A 297 4.84 24.48 -7.83
N ASN A 298 4.30 24.80 -6.65
CA ASN A 298 3.06 24.22 -6.11
C ASN A 298 3.05 22.68 -6.12
N ARG A 299 4.22 22.07 -5.95
CA ARG A 299 4.45 20.61 -5.87
C ARG A 299 5.86 20.33 -5.35
N ALA A 300 6.12 19.07 -4.98
CA ALA A 300 7.49 18.64 -4.69
C ALA A 300 8.42 18.86 -5.90
N PRO A 301 9.62 19.44 -5.71
CA PRO A 301 10.60 19.58 -6.78
C PRO A 301 11.14 18.20 -7.21
N ILE A 302 11.79 18.12 -8.35
CA ILE A 302 12.68 16.98 -8.66
C ILE A 302 14.14 17.38 -8.43
N LYS A 303 15.05 16.40 -8.35
CA LYS A 303 16.49 16.65 -8.13
C LYS A 303 17.05 17.71 -9.08
N GLU A 304 16.64 17.67 -10.34
CA GLU A 304 17.13 18.58 -11.39
C GLU A 304 16.66 20.03 -11.23
N GLU A 305 15.65 20.29 -10.39
CA GLU A 305 15.10 21.63 -10.13
C GLU A 305 15.71 22.30 -8.89
N LEU A 306 16.55 21.56 -8.15
CA LEU A 306 17.17 22.03 -6.92
C LEU A 306 18.62 22.46 -7.16
N PRO A 307 19.09 23.55 -6.54
CA PRO A 307 20.50 23.87 -6.47
C PRO A 307 21.28 22.69 -5.90
N LYS A 308 22.45 22.40 -6.50
CA LYS A 308 23.24 21.22 -6.16
C LYS A 308 23.65 21.20 -4.69
N GLU A 309 24.04 22.34 -4.14
CA GLU A 309 24.48 22.51 -2.75
C GLU A 309 23.33 22.26 -1.76
N VAL A 310 22.14 22.77 -2.06
CA VAL A 310 20.90 22.54 -1.29
C VAL A 310 20.57 21.05 -1.28
N TYR A 311 20.55 20.40 -2.45
CA TYR A 311 20.25 18.98 -2.56
C TYR A 311 21.28 18.13 -1.79
N GLU A 312 22.57 18.34 -2.00
CA GLU A 312 23.62 17.55 -1.36
C GLU A 312 23.66 17.77 0.16
N GLY A 313 23.49 19.01 0.62
CA GLY A 313 23.40 19.35 2.04
C GLY A 313 22.23 18.67 2.73
N LEU A 314 21.03 18.73 2.14
CA LEU A 314 19.84 18.08 2.68
C LEU A 314 19.93 16.56 2.60
N MET A 315 20.53 15.99 1.55
CA MET A 315 20.76 14.55 1.47
C MET A 315 21.71 14.05 2.56
N LYS A 316 22.72 14.85 2.91
CA LYS A 316 23.64 14.53 4.02
C LYS A 316 22.93 14.59 5.38
N ALA A 317 22.07 15.59 5.60
CA ALA A 317 21.36 15.79 6.86
C ALA A 317 20.19 14.82 7.06
N CYS A 318 19.36 14.64 6.03
CA CYS A 318 18.13 13.85 6.09
C CYS A 318 18.31 12.42 5.57
N GLY A 319 19.47 12.08 5.01
CA GLY A 319 19.82 10.74 4.51
C GLY A 319 19.12 10.29 3.22
N SER A 320 17.95 10.86 2.91
CA SER A 320 17.21 10.55 1.69
C SER A 320 16.30 11.70 1.26
N TYR A 321 16.07 11.81 -0.05
CA TYR A 321 15.19 12.82 -0.63
C TYR A 321 13.75 12.68 -0.11
N ARG A 322 13.29 11.44 0.07
CA ARG A 322 11.98 11.15 0.64
C ARG A 322 11.87 11.62 2.08
N ASN A 323 12.96 11.52 2.86
CA ASN A 323 12.97 12.02 4.23
C ASN A 323 13.07 13.56 4.29
N VAL A 324 13.66 14.22 3.28
CA VAL A 324 13.60 15.68 3.14
C VAL A 324 12.16 16.13 2.96
N LEU A 325 11.42 15.50 2.04
CA LEU A 325 10.00 15.77 1.84
C LEU A 325 9.18 15.54 3.12
N PHE A 326 9.50 14.47 3.87
CA PHE A 326 8.88 14.19 5.16
C PHE A 326 9.12 15.29 6.21
N GLN A 327 10.28 15.98 6.20
CA GLN A 327 10.49 17.11 7.12
C GLN A 327 9.59 18.31 6.81
N LEU A 328 9.05 18.39 5.60
CA LEU A 328 8.24 19.51 5.10
C LEU A 328 6.77 19.12 4.88
N ASP A 329 6.35 17.95 5.39
CA ASP A 329 5.01 17.39 5.19
C ASP A 329 4.59 17.31 3.71
N ALA A 330 5.57 17.08 2.83
CA ALA A 330 5.39 17.08 1.38
C ALA A 330 5.21 15.66 0.81
N VAL A 331 4.36 15.53 -0.20
CA VAL A 331 4.08 14.26 -0.90
C VAL A 331 4.99 14.13 -2.13
N PRO A 332 5.68 12.99 -2.33
CA PRO A 332 6.49 12.76 -3.52
C PRO A 332 5.61 12.66 -4.79
N LEU A 333 6.16 13.12 -5.92
CA LEU A 333 5.48 13.02 -7.21
C LEU A 333 5.32 11.56 -7.66
N GLU A 334 4.24 11.31 -8.41
CA GLU A 334 4.04 10.06 -9.13
C GLU A 334 5.14 9.87 -10.18
N LYS A 335 5.61 8.62 -10.37
CA LYS A 335 6.73 8.32 -11.28
C LYS A 335 6.48 8.78 -12.71
N THR A 336 5.23 8.70 -13.17
CA THR A 336 4.84 9.10 -14.52
C THR A 336 4.93 10.62 -14.70
N GLU A 337 4.59 11.39 -13.66
CA GLU A 337 4.68 12.83 -13.62
C GLU A 337 6.15 13.29 -13.52
N GLU A 338 6.92 12.68 -12.62
CA GLU A 338 8.37 12.89 -12.49
C GLU A 338 9.10 12.71 -13.83
N GLN A 339 8.77 11.63 -14.57
CA GLN A 339 9.35 11.37 -15.90
C GLN A 339 8.95 12.41 -16.94
N ARG A 340 7.71 12.91 -16.93
CA ARG A 340 7.26 13.96 -17.84
C ARG A 340 8.03 15.26 -17.60
N ILE A 341 8.21 15.65 -16.35
CA ILE A 341 8.96 16.86 -15.97
C ILE A 341 10.42 16.72 -16.39
N ARG A 342 11.07 15.57 -16.11
CA ARG A 342 12.45 15.30 -16.54
C ARG A 342 12.63 15.41 -18.06
N LYS A 343 11.67 14.90 -18.84
CA LYS A 343 11.71 15.04 -20.30
C LYS A 343 11.60 16.49 -20.74
N ARG A 344 10.74 17.29 -20.10
CA ARG A 344 10.60 18.72 -20.40
C ARG A 344 11.88 19.49 -20.10
N ILE A 345 12.54 19.23 -18.98
CA ILE A 345 13.81 19.88 -18.61
C ILE A 345 14.94 19.48 -19.57
N LYS A 346 15.00 18.20 -19.98
CA LYS A 346 16.04 17.72 -20.92
C LYS A 346 15.82 18.13 -22.37
N GLY A 347 14.56 18.28 -22.80
CA GLY A 347 14.18 18.67 -24.17
C GLY A 347 14.08 20.18 -24.40
N GLY A 348 14.30 20.99 -23.36
CA GLY A 348 14.32 22.46 -23.43
C GLY A 348 15.73 23.05 -23.48
N LYS A 349 16.73 22.28 -23.94
CA LYS A 349 18.08 22.78 -24.26
C LYS A 349 18.28 22.82 -25.76
#